data_AF-A0A1M3CTV2-F1
#
_entry.id   AF-A0A1M3CTV2-F1
#
_cell.length_a   1.000
_cell.length_b   1.000
_cell.length_c   1.000
_cell.angle_alpha   90.00
_cell.angle_beta   90.00
_cell.angle_gamma   90.00
#
_symmetry.space_group_name_H-M   'P 1'
#
loop_
_entity.id
_entity.type
_entity.pdbx_description
1 polymer ?
#
loop_
_entity_poly.entity_id
_entity_poly.type
_entity_poly.pdbx_seq_one_letter_code
_entity_poly.pdbx_strand_id
1 'polypeptide(L)'
;MRSLDYSSIFIRLFACVFMMGISLYAYIYKQNELTELRLAIPALAKELRNIQEENHRLKYEIDYFESPIHLMELMRMPEFGHLKFAYNQDVIVLPGHKPLSGKDLIDLQEIIEP
;
A
#
# COMPACT_ATOMS: atom_id res chain seq x y z
N MET A 1 9.28 -8.98 71.05
CA MET A 1 8.35 -8.08 70.34
C MET A 1 8.97 -7.39 69.12
N ARG A 2 10.24 -6.92 69.17
CA ARG A 2 10.94 -6.27 68.03
C ARG A 2 11.06 -7.10 66.72
N SER A 3 11.07 -8.44 66.77
CA SER A 3 11.24 -9.27 65.57
C SER A 3 10.03 -9.22 64.61
N LEU A 4 8.82 -9.00 65.12
CA LEU A 4 7.60 -8.87 64.31
C LEU A 4 7.58 -7.56 63.48
N ASP A 5 8.20 -6.50 64.01
CA ASP A 5 8.31 -5.21 63.33
C ASP A 5 9.27 -5.27 62.13
N TYR A 6 10.36 -6.03 62.23
CA TYR A 6 11.27 -6.23 61.10
C TYR A 6 10.61 -7.02 59.97
N SER A 7 9.91 -8.12 60.27
CA SER A 7 9.23 -8.93 59.25
C SER A 7 8.20 -8.12 58.45
N SER A 8 7.46 -7.23 59.09
CA SER A 8 6.48 -6.37 58.42
C SER A 8 7.12 -5.28 57.55
N ILE A 9 8.29 -4.76 57.94
CA ILE A 9 9.07 -3.84 57.09
C ILE A 9 9.61 -4.56 55.85
N PHE A 10 10.18 -5.76 56.01
CA PHE A 10 10.70 -6.55 54.88
C PHE A 10 9.60 -6.91 53.87
N ILE A 11 8.41 -7.30 54.34
CA ILE A 11 7.27 -7.62 53.45
C ILE A 11 6.81 -6.37 52.69
N ARG A 12 6.75 -5.21 53.33
CA ARG A 12 6.39 -3.93 52.66
C ARG A 12 7.42 -3.52 51.61
N LEU A 13 8.70 -3.68 51.92
CA LEU A 13 9.79 -3.34 51.01
C LEU A 13 9.77 -4.27 49.78
N PHE A 14 9.55 -5.57 50.01
CA PHE A 14 9.41 -6.55 48.94
C PHE A 14 8.19 -6.26 48.06
N ALA A 15 7.03 -5.98 48.67
CA ALA A 15 5.82 -5.61 47.94
C ALA A 15 5.99 -4.33 47.11
N CYS A 16 6.70 -3.33 47.65
CA CYS A 16 7.01 -2.08 46.94
C CYS A 16 7.86 -2.34 45.69
N VAL A 17 8.95 -3.11 45.83
CA VAL A 17 9.82 -3.49 44.71
C VAL A 17 9.06 -4.30 43.67
N PHE A 18 8.20 -5.23 44.10
CA PHE A 18 7.38 -6.02 43.19
C PHE A 18 6.37 -5.17 42.42
N MET A 19 5.65 -4.28 43.10
CA MET A 19 4.70 -3.36 42.45
C MET A 19 5.40 -2.43 41.46
N MET A 20 6.59 -1.94 41.82
CA MET A 20 7.42 -1.14 40.92
C MET A 20 7.88 -1.95 39.70
N GLY A 21 8.29 -3.21 39.90
CA GLY A 21 8.67 -4.12 38.82
C GLY A 21 7.52 -4.45 37.87
N ILE A 22 6.33 -4.72 38.40
CA ILE A 22 5.11 -4.97 37.61
C ILE A 22 4.73 -3.72 36.81
N SER A 23 4.76 -2.54 37.43
CA SER A 23 4.49 -1.26 36.76
C SER A 23 5.46 -1.01 35.61
N LEU A 24 6.76 -1.25 35.84
CA LEU A 24 7.79 -1.08 34.83
C LEU A 24 7.63 -2.08 33.66
N TYR A 25 7.30 -3.33 33.98
CA TYR A 25 7.01 -4.35 32.98
C TYR A 25 5.80 -3.98 32.11
N ALA A 26 4.70 -3.54 32.72
CA ALA A 26 3.51 -3.10 32.00
C ALA A 26 3.79 -1.89 31.10
N TYR A 27 4.63 -0.96 31.56
CA TYR A 27 5.06 0.20 30.80
C TYR A 27 5.89 -0.17 29.56
N ILE A 28 6.86 -1.07 29.72
CA ILE A 28 7.67 -1.59 28.61
C ILE A 28 6.80 -2.37 27.61
N TYR A 29 5.88 -3.19 28.10
CA TYR A 29 4.96 -3.95 27.24
C TYR A 29 4.10 -3.01 26.38
N LYS A 30 3.57 -1.94 26.98
CA LYS A 30 2.82 -0.91 26.24
C LYS A 30 3.67 -0.14 25.22
N GLN A 31 4.94 0.09 25.51
CA GLN A 31 5.86 0.68 24.53
C GLN A 31 6.16 -0.28 23.36
N ASN A 32 6.31 -1.57 23.62
CA ASN A 32 6.56 -2.56 22.58
C ASN A 32 5.36 -2.71 21.64
N GLU A 33 4.14 -2.72 22.16
CA GLU A 33 2.90 -2.74 21.35
C GLU A 33 2.84 -1.53 20.40
N LEU A 34 3.18 -0.34 20.90
CA LEU A 34 3.26 0.89 20.09
C LEU A 34 4.37 0.83 19.05
N THR A 35 5.50 0.20 19.39
CA THR A 35 6.67 0.06 18.51
C THR A 35 6.38 -0.94 17.38
N GLU A 36 5.71 -2.05 17.66
CA GLU A 36 5.27 -3.02 16.66
C GLU A 36 4.31 -2.38 15.66
N LEU A 37 3.34 -1.60 16.14
CA LEU A 37 2.39 -0.89 15.27
C LEU A 37 3.11 0.16 14.39
N ARG A 38 4.10 0.86 14.96
CA ARG A 38 4.94 1.82 14.21
C ARG A 38 5.85 1.16 13.20
N LEU A 39 6.18 -0.12 13.35
CA LEU A 39 6.99 -0.90 12.41
C LEU A 39 6.16 -1.43 11.22
N ALA A 40 4.87 -1.69 11.43
CA ALA A 40 3.97 -2.14 10.36
C ALA A 40 3.68 -1.04 9.32
N ILE A 41 3.56 0.22 9.77
CA ILE A 41 3.27 1.38 8.91
C ILE A 41 4.33 1.60 7.80
N PRO A 42 5.65 1.66 8.07
CA PRO A 42 6.67 1.87 7.04
C PRO A 42 6.83 0.66 6.12
N ALA A 43 6.56 -0.55 6.60
CA ALA A 43 6.60 -1.75 5.78
C ALA A 43 5.50 -1.70 4.69
N LEU A 44 4.27 -1.37 5.09
CA LEU A 44 3.15 -1.22 4.16
C LEU A 44 3.33 -0.03 3.21
N ALA A 45 3.86 1.09 3.69
CA ALA A 45 4.16 2.26 2.85
C ALA A 45 5.22 1.94 1.78
N LYS A 46 6.19 1.08 2.09
CA LYS A 46 7.19 0.63 1.12
C LYS A 46 6.57 -0.23 0.02
N GLU A 47 5.65 -1.12 0.37
CA GLU A 47 4.95 -1.98 -0.58
C GLU A 47 4.05 -1.15 -1.51
N LEU A 48 3.27 -0.22 -0.97
CA LEU A 48 2.46 0.72 -1.76
C LEU A 48 3.32 1.54 -2.73
N ARG A 49 4.46 2.04 -2.27
CA ARG A 49 5.37 2.82 -3.12
C ARG A 49 5.94 1.98 -4.27
N ASN A 50 6.31 0.73 -4.02
CA ASN A 50 6.77 -0.17 -5.08
C ASN A 50 5.68 -0.41 -6.13
N ILE A 51 4.44 -0.67 -5.69
CA ILE A 51 3.29 -0.87 -6.59
C ILE A 51 3.01 0.40 -7.41
N GLN A 52 3.14 1.58 -6.80
CA GLN A 52 2.94 2.85 -7.48
C GLN A 52 4.05 3.15 -8.50
N GLU A 53 5.30 2.84 -8.17
CA GLU A 53 6.43 2.95 -9.11
C GLU A 53 6.25 2.00 -10.31
N GLU A 54 5.78 0.76 -10.08
CA GLU A 54 5.48 -0.18 -11.16
C GLU A 54 4.32 0.33 -12.02
N ASN A 55 3.22 0.79 -11.43
CA ASN A 55 2.12 1.38 -12.18
C ASN A 55 2.57 2.58 -13.02
N HIS A 56 3.43 3.43 -12.47
CA HIS A 56 3.96 4.58 -13.18
C HIS A 56 4.85 4.16 -14.37
N ARG A 57 5.69 3.14 -14.17
CA ARG A 57 6.49 2.55 -15.26
C ARG A 57 5.60 1.96 -16.35
N LEU A 58 4.59 1.17 -15.96
CA LEU A 58 3.65 0.55 -16.89
C LEU A 58 2.85 1.62 -17.64
N LYS A 59 2.42 2.68 -16.96
CA LYS A 59 1.72 3.81 -17.59
C LYS A 59 2.59 4.49 -18.65
N TYR A 60 3.87 4.76 -18.34
CA TYR A 60 4.78 5.30 -19.35
C TYR A 60 5.02 4.37 -20.53
N GLU A 61 5.08 3.07 -20.28
CA GLU A 61 5.26 2.08 -21.34
C GLU A 61 4.02 2.04 -22.25
N ILE A 62 2.82 2.07 -21.67
CA ILE A 62 1.57 2.19 -22.41
C ILE A 62 1.54 3.49 -23.20
N ASP A 63 1.82 4.63 -22.57
CA ASP A 63 1.83 5.94 -23.23
C ASP A 63 2.86 6.00 -24.39
N TYR A 64 3.99 5.30 -24.23
CA TYR A 64 4.99 5.14 -25.29
C TYR A 64 4.46 4.28 -26.44
N PHE A 65 3.84 3.13 -26.15
CA PHE A 65 3.23 2.25 -27.14
C PHE A 65 2.06 2.92 -27.89
N GLU A 66 1.27 3.72 -27.19
CA GLU A 66 0.16 4.49 -27.76
C GLU A 66 0.61 5.76 -28.48
N SER A 67 1.90 6.11 -28.38
CA SER A 67 2.40 7.30 -29.04
C SER A 67 2.27 7.18 -30.56
N PRO A 68 1.75 8.21 -31.25
CA PRO A 68 1.43 8.14 -32.68
C PRO A 68 2.68 7.91 -33.54
N ILE A 69 3.84 8.36 -33.05
CA ILE A 69 5.14 8.16 -33.70
C ILE A 69 5.52 6.68 -33.66
N HIS A 70 5.40 6.04 -32.50
CA HIS A 70 5.71 4.62 -32.33
C HIS A 70 4.75 3.71 -33.12
N LEU A 71 3.45 4.02 -33.10
CA LEU A 71 2.45 3.31 -33.91
C LEU A 71 2.72 3.44 -35.42
N MET A 72 3.21 4.60 -35.86
CA MET A 72 3.55 4.83 -37.27
C MET A 72 4.83 4.12 -37.69
N GLU A 73 5.78 3.91 -36.78
CA GLU A 73 6.96 3.07 -36.99
C GLU A 73 6.59 1.58 -37.06
N LEU A 74 5.73 1.09 -36.17
CA LEU A 74 5.20 -0.29 -36.19
C LEU A 74 4.48 -0.59 -37.51
N MET A 75 3.69 0.35 -38.02
CA MET A 75 2.98 0.21 -39.30
C MET A 75 3.93 0.05 -40.51
N ARG A 76 5.16 0.56 -40.43
CA ARG A 76 6.16 0.42 -41.50
C ARG A 76 6.83 -0.94 -41.52
N MET A 77 6.74 -1.71 -40.43
CA MET A 77 7.31 -3.05 -40.37
C MET A 77 6.40 -4.05 -41.10
N PRO A 78 6.94 -4.91 -41.98
CA PRO A 78 6.14 -5.84 -42.78
C PRO A 78 5.38 -6.86 -41.93
N GLU A 79 5.82 -7.12 -40.70
CA GLU A 79 5.18 -8.05 -39.76
C GLU A 79 3.81 -7.54 -39.29
N PHE A 80 3.63 -6.22 -39.14
CA PHE A 80 2.38 -5.60 -38.68
C PHE A 80 1.53 -5.03 -39.83
N GLY A 81 1.90 -5.28 -41.10
CA GLY A 81 1.16 -4.79 -42.27
C GLY A 81 -0.28 -5.31 -42.40
N HIS A 82 -0.67 -6.30 -41.59
CA HIS A 82 -2.02 -6.83 -41.50
C HIS A 82 -2.91 -6.07 -40.48
N LEU A 83 -2.32 -5.27 -39.58
CA LEU A 83 -3.08 -4.41 -38.68
C LEU A 83 -3.66 -3.22 -39.48
N LYS A 84 -4.97 -3.23 -39.66
CA LYS A 84 -5.71 -2.07 -40.16
C LYS A 84 -6.26 -1.28 -38.99
N PHE A 85 -6.21 0.04 -39.06
CA PHE A 85 -6.92 0.89 -38.13
C PHE A 85 -8.42 0.58 -38.22
N ALA A 86 -9.00 0.13 -37.11
CA ALA A 86 -10.45 0.01 -37.01
C ALA A 86 -11.03 1.42 -37.00
N TYR A 87 -11.80 1.77 -38.02
CA TYR A 87 -12.59 2.99 -37.98
C TYR A 87 -13.75 2.76 -37.00
N ASN A 88 -14.27 3.81 -36.36
CA ASN A 88 -15.39 3.71 -35.40
C ASN A 88 -16.63 2.97 -35.95
N GLN A 89 -16.71 2.78 -37.27
CA GLN A 89 -17.75 2.06 -37.97
C GLN A 89 -17.60 0.52 -37.88
N ASP A 90 -16.39 0.02 -37.59
CA ASP A 90 -16.06 -1.41 -37.50
C ASP A 90 -16.11 -1.94 -36.06
N VAL A 91 -16.38 -1.08 -35.07
CA VAL A 91 -16.43 -1.45 -33.65
C VAL A 91 -17.83 -1.94 -33.29
N ILE A 92 -17.98 -3.26 -33.15
CA ILE A 92 -19.23 -3.86 -32.69
C ILE A 92 -19.26 -3.80 -31.16
N VAL A 93 -20.07 -2.89 -30.62
CA VAL A 93 -20.31 -2.80 -29.17
C VAL A 93 -21.44 -3.77 -28.80
N LEU A 94 -21.18 -4.68 -27.87
CA LEU A 94 -22.19 -5.62 -27.40
C LEU A 94 -23.35 -4.87 -26.71
N PRO A 95 -24.61 -5.30 -26.93
CA PRO A 95 -25.76 -4.64 -26.32
C PRO A 95 -25.68 -4.75 -24.79
N GLY A 96 -25.71 -3.59 -24.12
CA GLY A 96 -25.62 -3.49 -22.66
C GLY A 96 -24.24 -3.08 -22.12
N HIS A 97 -23.24 -2.86 -22.97
CA HIS A 97 -21.97 -2.25 -22.57
C HIS A 97 -21.81 -0.88 -23.24
N LYS A 98 -21.45 0.15 -22.47
CA LYS A 98 -21.01 1.43 -23.03
C LYS A 98 -19.57 1.25 -23.50
N PRO A 99 -19.18 1.82 -24.65
CA PRO A 99 -17.76 1.89 -25.00
C PRO A 99 -17.06 2.66 -23.87
N LEU A 100 -16.05 2.04 -23.26
CA LEU A 100 -15.22 2.71 -22.26
C LEU A 100 -14.58 3.92 -22.94
N SER A 101 -15.00 5.11 -22.54
CA SER A 101 -14.38 6.35 -22.99
C SER A 101 -13.16 6.59 -22.12
N GLY A 102 -12.07 7.12 -22.68
CA GLY A 102 -10.85 7.41 -21.92
C GLY A 102 -11.07 8.31 -20.68
N LYS A 103 -12.20 9.02 -20.59
CA LYS A 103 -12.65 9.75 -19.40
C LYS A 103 -13.05 8.84 -18.23
N ASP A 104 -13.69 7.71 -18.52
CA ASP A 104 -14.15 6.74 -17.51
C ASP A 104 -12.97 6.04 -16.80
N LEU A 105 -11.78 6.03 -17.42
CA LEU A 105 -10.54 5.50 -16.82
C LEU A 105 -9.88 6.49 -15.84
N ILE A 106 -10.10 7.80 -16.05
CA ILE A 106 -9.59 8.86 -15.17
C ILE A 106 -10.47 8.94 -13.91
N ASP A 107 -11.79 8.78 -14.06
CA ASP A 107 -12.74 8.76 -12.94
C ASP A 107 -12.50 7.56 -12.00
N LEU A 108 -12.03 6.43 -12.50
CA LEU A 108 -11.60 5.29 -11.66
C LEU A 108 -10.29 5.55 -10.91
N GLN A 109 -9.44 6.44 -11.43
CA GLN A 109 -8.19 6.85 -10.78
C GLN A 109 -8.46 7.85 -9.65
N GLU A 110 -9.50 8.69 -9.76
CA GLU A 110 -9.90 9.69 -8.76
C GLU A 110 -10.63 9.07 -7.54
N ILE A 111 -11.24 7.89 -7.67
CA ILE A 111 -11.90 7.19 -6.55
C ILE A 111 -10.89 6.57 -5.55
N ILE A 112 -9.63 6.41 -5.95
CA ILE A 112 -8.57 5.77 -5.15
C ILE A 112 -7.76 6.80 -4.33
N GLU A 113 -7.97 8.11 -4.54
CA GLU A 113 -7.32 9.17 -3.79
C GLU A 113 -8.32 9.87 -2.84
N PRO A 114 -8.30 9.59 -1.51
CA PRO A 114 -8.89 10.47 -0.51
C PRO A 114 -8.01 11.69 -0.20
#